data_AF-A0A7S2N0T9-F1
#
_entry.id   AF-A0A7S2N0T9-F1
#
_cell.length_a   1.000
_cell.length_b   1.000
_cell.length_c   1.000
_cell.angle_alpha   90.00
_cell.angle_beta   90.00
_cell.angle_gamma   90.00
#
_symmetry.space_group_name_H-M   'P 1'
#
loop_
_entity.id
_entity.type
_entity.pdbx_description
1 polymer ?
#
loop_
_entity_poly.entity_id
_entity_poly.type
_entity_poly.pdbx_seq_one_letter_code
_entity_poly.pdbx_strand_id
1 'polypeptide(L)'
;GPLGGCRHPVVTMRNLGRGPGALASWQEGEKKEIVRQLKEHVGFRQVWTALLKAGKPLILHNGLLDLLFAYHWLEAPLPGTLPEFEAVLRSTMALGTQVFDTKWLAAYTDVGANLGRPQRTSLEALCGALDGLAPGRVPPVRFPEGF
;
A
#
# COMPACT_ATOMS: atom_id res chain seq x y z
N GLY A 1 4.93 -28.47 -13.03
CA GLY A 1 4.81 -28.54 -11.56
C GLY A 1 3.42 -29.01 -11.20
N PRO A 2 3.24 -29.78 -10.11
CA PRO A 2 1.99 -30.52 -9.85
C PRO A 2 0.94 -29.59 -9.24
N LEU A 3 0.15 -28.91 -10.08
CA LEU A 3 -1.01 -28.11 -9.66
C LEU A 3 -2.28 -28.50 -10.44
N GLY A 4 -2.43 -29.79 -10.72
CA GLY A 4 -3.65 -30.39 -11.30
C GLY A 4 -4.46 -31.19 -10.29
N GLY A 5 -4.46 -30.80 -9.01
CA GLY A 5 -5.17 -31.52 -7.96
C GLY A 5 -6.64 -31.14 -7.91
N CYS A 6 -7.52 -31.99 -8.45
CA CYS A 6 -8.94 -31.97 -8.14
C CYS A 6 -9.11 -32.12 -6.62
N ARG A 7 -9.30 -31.01 -5.89
CA ARG A 7 -9.67 -31.05 -4.48
C ARG A 7 -11.04 -31.74 -4.41
N HIS A 8 -11.07 -32.92 -3.79
CA HIS A 8 -12.33 -33.63 -3.57
C HIS A 8 -13.22 -32.76 -2.67
N PRO A 9 -14.54 -32.65 -2.95
CA PRO A 9 -15.42 -31.88 -2.10
C PRO A 9 -15.42 -32.51 -0.70
N VAL A 10 -14.86 -31.80 0.27
CA VAL A 10 -14.91 -32.20 1.67
C VAL A 10 -16.31 -31.90 2.18
N VAL A 11 -17.16 -32.92 2.22
CA VAL A 11 -18.49 -32.82 2.84
C VAL A 11 -18.32 -33.06 4.33
N THR A 12 -18.59 -32.03 5.14
CA THR A 12 -18.61 -32.16 6.60
C THR A 12 -20.06 -32.17 7.08
N MET A 13 -20.54 -33.31 7.59
CA MET A 13 -21.81 -33.36 8.32
C MET A 13 -21.59 -32.81 9.74
N ARG A 14 -22.39 -31.82 10.15
CA ARG A 14 -22.40 -31.29 11.51
C ARG A 14 -23.82 -31.14 12.02
N ASN A 15 -24.04 -31.46 13.29
CA ASN A 15 -25.34 -31.38 13.93
C ASN A 15 -25.64 -29.93 14.32
N LEU A 16 -26.69 -29.36 13.73
CA LEU A 16 -27.09 -27.95 13.90
C LEU A 16 -27.88 -27.69 15.18
N GLY A 17 -28.26 -28.70 15.95
CA GLY A 17 -29.18 -28.55 17.08
C GLY A 17 -30.65 -28.41 16.63
N ARG A 18 -31.58 -28.59 17.58
CA ARG A 18 -33.02 -28.82 17.28
C ARG A 18 -33.92 -27.57 17.49
N GLY A 19 -33.34 -26.40 17.78
CA GLY A 19 -34.08 -25.19 18.15
C GLY A 19 -34.41 -24.25 16.98
N PRO A 20 -35.53 -23.49 17.05
CA PRO A 20 -35.78 -22.40 16.10
C PRO A 20 -34.67 -21.35 16.22
N GLY A 21 -33.95 -21.09 15.12
CA GLY A 21 -32.81 -20.16 15.08
C GLY A 21 -31.43 -20.81 15.12
N ALA A 22 -31.35 -22.14 15.31
CA ALA A 22 -30.06 -22.83 15.37
C ALA A 22 -29.28 -22.74 14.04
N LEU A 23 -29.99 -22.85 12.90
CA LEU A 23 -29.41 -22.64 11.57
C LEU A 23 -28.85 -21.22 11.38
N ALA A 24 -29.58 -20.18 11.82
CA ALA A 24 -29.15 -18.79 11.70
C ALA A 24 -27.92 -18.49 12.58
N SER A 25 -27.90 -19.01 13.81
CA SER A 25 -26.75 -18.89 14.71
C SER A 25 -25.49 -19.57 14.14
N TRP A 26 -25.68 -20.70 13.47
CA TRP A 26 -24.61 -21.43 12.80
C TRP A 26 -24.10 -20.66 11.58
N GLN A 27 -24.98 -20.17 10.71
CA GLN A 27 -24.59 -19.37 9.54
C GLN A 27 -23.78 -18.14 9.95
N GLU A 28 -24.18 -17.48 11.03
CA GLU A 28 -23.44 -16.34 11.58
C GLU A 28 -22.08 -16.75 12.15
N GLY A 29 -22.00 -17.89 12.85
CA GLY A 29 -20.74 -18.45 13.36
C GLY A 29 -19.77 -18.88 12.25
N GLU A 30 -20.27 -19.52 11.20
CA GLU A 30 -19.48 -19.95 10.04
C GLU A 30 -18.98 -18.75 9.24
N LYS A 31 -19.82 -17.73 9.04
CA LYS A 31 -19.42 -16.46 8.43
C LYS A 31 -18.30 -15.79 9.22
N LYS A 32 -18.38 -15.77 10.56
CA LYS A 32 -17.32 -15.23 11.42
C LYS A 32 -16.02 -16.01 11.28
N GLU A 33 -16.09 -17.34 11.21
CA GLU A 33 -14.91 -18.19 11.06
C GLU A 33 -14.23 -17.98 9.71
N ILE A 34 -15.00 -17.95 8.63
CA ILE A 34 -14.49 -17.66 7.28
C ILE A 34 -13.83 -16.28 7.23
N VAL A 35 -14.45 -15.26 7.84
CA VAL A 35 -13.88 -13.91 7.92
C VAL A 35 -12.59 -13.89 8.73
N ARG A 36 -12.50 -14.67 9.83
CA ARG A 36 -11.28 -14.80 10.64
C ARG A 36 -10.15 -15.41 9.83
N GLN A 37 -10.40 -16.56 9.19
CA GLN A 37 -9.41 -17.23 8.34
C GLN A 37 -8.95 -16.33 7.19
N LEU A 38 -9.90 -15.61 6.56
CA LEU A 38 -9.56 -14.66 5.51
C LEU A 38 -8.64 -13.57 6.04
N LYS A 39 -8.94 -12.98 7.21
CA LYS A 39 -8.09 -11.94 7.85
C LYS A 39 -6.68 -12.43 8.17
N GLU A 40 -6.53 -13.67 8.63
CA GLU A 40 -5.22 -14.29 8.88
C GLU A 40 -4.38 -14.37 7.60
N HIS A 41 -5.02 -14.59 6.45
CA HIS A 41 -4.35 -14.69 5.16
C HIS A 41 -4.09 -13.35 4.44
N VAL A 42 -4.74 -12.24 4.83
CA VAL A 42 -4.50 -10.93 4.19
C VAL A 42 -3.09 -10.40 4.46
N GLY A 43 -2.48 -10.72 5.61
CA GLY A 43 -1.09 -10.38 5.93
C GLY A 43 -0.73 -8.90 5.68
N PHE A 44 0.33 -8.67 4.91
CA PHE A 44 0.87 -7.33 4.64
C PHE A 44 -0.05 -6.43 3.79
N ARG A 45 -1.03 -7.00 3.07
CA ARG A 45 -2.02 -6.22 2.32
C ARG A 45 -2.85 -5.30 3.23
N GLN A 46 -3.00 -5.65 4.51
CA GLN A 46 -3.68 -4.77 5.48
C GLN A 46 -2.94 -3.44 5.65
N VAL A 47 -1.59 -3.48 5.66
CA VAL A 47 -0.75 -2.28 5.76
C VAL A 47 -0.87 -1.43 4.50
N TRP A 48 -0.82 -2.05 3.33
CA TRP A 48 -1.06 -1.36 2.05
C TRP A 48 -2.43 -0.67 2.00
N THR A 49 -3.48 -1.39 2.41
CA THR A 49 -4.84 -0.84 2.48
C THR A 49 -4.91 0.34 3.46
N ALA A 50 -4.28 0.22 4.63
CA ALA A 50 -4.23 1.30 5.61
C ALA A 50 -3.46 2.53 5.07
N LEU A 51 -2.37 2.31 4.34
CA LEU A 51 -1.56 3.34 3.72
C LEU A 51 -2.37 4.15 2.69
N LEU A 52 -3.05 3.48 1.75
CA LEU A 52 -3.87 4.14 0.73
C LEU A 52 -5.07 4.89 1.33
N LYS A 53 -5.64 4.36 2.43
CA LYS A 53 -6.79 4.95 3.13
C LYS A 53 -6.44 6.03 4.15
N ALA A 54 -5.15 6.25 4.43
CA ALA A 54 -4.73 7.20 5.46
C ALA A 54 -5.07 8.67 5.13
N GLY A 55 -5.33 8.99 3.86
CA GLY A 55 -5.53 10.38 3.42
C GLY A 55 -4.27 11.24 3.55
N LYS A 56 -3.10 10.59 3.56
CA LYS A 56 -1.79 11.23 3.78
C LYS A 56 -0.96 11.20 2.50
N PRO A 57 -0.09 12.19 2.27
CA PRO A 57 0.80 12.17 1.11
C PRO A 57 1.76 10.99 1.18
N LEU A 58 1.96 10.33 0.05
CA LEU A 58 2.95 9.28 -0.16
C LEU A 58 4.17 9.89 -0.83
N ILE A 59 5.28 9.97 -0.11
CA ILE A 59 6.53 10.53 -0.61
C ILE A 59 7.45 9.37 -1.01
N LEU A 60 7.91 9.42 -2.26
CA LEU A 60 8.79 8.41 -2.86
C LEU A 60 9.99 9.07 -3.52
N HIS A 61 10.98 8.28 -3.91
CA HIS A 61 12.12 8.74 -4.70
C HIS A 61 12.33 7.79 -5.87
N ASN A 62 12.07 8.24 -7.10
CA ASN A 62 12.09 7.37 -8.28
C ASN A 62 11.12 6.17 -8.13
N GLY A 63 9.93 6.44 -7.58
CA GLY A 63 9.04 5.48 -6.95
C GLY A 63 8.07 4.72 -7.85
N LEU A 64 8.15 4.92 -9.17
CA LEU A 64 7.19 4.32 -10.11
C LEU A 64 7.21 2.79 -10.02
N LEU A 65 8.40 2.19 -10.00
CA LEU A 65 8.54 0.73 -9.89
C LEU A 65 8.04 0.23 -8.54
N ASP A 66 8.34 0.94 -7.45
CA ASP A 66 7.86 0.56 -6.12
C ASP A 66 6.34 0.49 -6.06
N LEU A 67 5.65 1.48 -6.66
CA LEU A 67 4.19 1.50 -6.74
C LEU A 67 3.64 0.38 -7.64
N LEU A 68 4.25 0.13 -8.79
CA LEU A 68 3.84 -0.96 -9.68
C LEU A 68 3.99 -2.32 -8.98
N PHE A 69 5.13 -2.56 -8.32
CA PHE A 69 5.36 -3.81 -7.58
C PHE A 69 4.40 -3.95 -6.41
N ALA A 70 4.24 -2.91 -5.59
CA ALA A 70 3.33 -2.95 -4.44
C ALA A 70 1.88 -3.20 -4.89
N TYR A 71 1.41 -2.51 -5.93
CA TYR A 71 0.08 -2.73 -6.48
C TYR A 71 -0.08 -4.15 -7.01
N HIS A 72 0.90 -4.64 -7.79
CA HIS A 72 0.85 -5.98 -8.38
C HIS A 72 0.77 -7.08 -7.32
N TRP A 73 1.58 -6.95 -6.27
CA TRP A 73 1.69 -7.96 -5.23
C TRP A 73 0.58 -7.89 -4.18
N LEU A 74 0.08 -6.69 -3.88
CA LEU A 74 -0.79 -6.46 -2.73
C LEU A 74 -2.23 -6.11 -3.12
N GLU A 75 -2.50 -5.72 -4.37
CA GLU A 75 -3.83 -5.30 -4.79
C GLU A 75 -4.38 -6.16 -5.93
N ALA A 76 -3.79 -6.08 -7.13
CA ALA A 76 -4.30 -6.73 -8.33
C ALA A 76 -3.22 -6.81 -9.42
N PRO A 77 -3.38 -7.69 -10.43
CA PRO A 77 -2.55 -7.68 -11.63
C PRO A 77 -2.44 -6.28 -12.25
N LEU A 78 -1.27 -5.96 -12.81
CA LEU A 78 -1.05 -4.65 -13.43
C LEU A 78 -1.95 -4.49 -14.66
N PRO A 79 -2.55 -3.30 -14.87
CA PRO A 79 -3.24 -2.97 -16.11
C PRO A 79 -2.31 -2.99 -17.32
N GLY A 80 -2.90 -2.98 -18.52
CA GLY A 80 -2.14 -3.09 -19.77
C GLY A 80 -1.38 -1.80 -20.13
N THR A 81 -1.81 -0.65 -19.58
CA THR A 81 -1.23 0.65 -19.90
C THR A 81 -0.99 1.51 -18.65
N LEU A 82 -0.06 2.46 -18.75
CA LEU A 82 0.23 3.41 -17.68
C LEU A 82 -0.98 4.29 -17.30
N PRO A 83 -1.77 4.85 -18.24
CA PRO A 83 -2.95 5.64 -17.88
C PRO A 83 -4.01 4.83 -17.13
N GLU A 84 -4.20 3.56 -17.49
CA GLU A 84 -5.08 2.66 -16.74
C GLU A 84 -4.56 2.43 -15.32
N PHE A 85 -3.25 2.18 -15.17
CA PHE A 85 -2.61 2.06 -13.87
C PHE A 85 -2.82 3.31 -13.01
N GLU A 86 -2.60 4.50 -13.56
CA GLU A 86 -2.85 5.74 -12.83
C GLU A 86 -4.31 5.89 -12.41
N ALA A 87 -5.26 5.54 -13.28
CA ALA A 87 -6.68 5.63 -12.97
C ALA A 87 -7.10 4.68 -11.84
N VAL A 88 -6.64 3.43 -11.88
CA VAL A 88 -6.95 2.45 -10.81
C VAL A 88 -6.21 2.77 -9.52
N LEU A 89 -4.99 3.30 -9.59
CA LEU A 89 -4.26 3.72 -8.40
C LEU A 89 -4.95 4.93 -7.73
N ARG A 90 -5.38 5.92 -8.51
CA ARG A 90 -6.12 7.07 -7.97
C ARG A 90 -7.47 6.68 -7.37
N SER A 91 -8.18 5.71 -7.97
CA SER A 91 -9.48 5.27 -7.47
C SER A 91 -9.40 4.44 -6.18
N THR A 92 -8.25 3.81 -5.91
CA THR A 92 -8.00 3.05 -4.67
C THR A 92 -7.52 3.92 -3.50
N MET A 93 -7.04 5.14 -3.78
CA MET A 93 -6.58 6.10 -2.79
C MET A 93 -7.73 6.90 -2.17
N ALA A 94 -7.65 7.14 -0.85
CA ALA A 94 -8.58 8.05 -0.18
C ALA A 94 -8.38 9.51 -0.63
N LEU A 95 -9.44 10.32 -0.51
CA LEU A 95 -9.38 11.75 -0.76
C LEU A 95 -8.31 12.40 0.13
N GLY A 96 -7.31 13.04 -0.48
CA GLY A 96 -6.17 13.64 0.21
C GLY A 96 -4.87 12.83 0.12
N THR A 97 -4.93 11.54 -0.22
CA THR A 97 -3.73 10.75 -0.54
C THR A 97 -3.21 11.16 -1.92
N GLN A 98 -2.00 11.71 -1.98
CA GLN A 98 -1.32 12.12 -3.20
C GLN A 98 0.09 11.54 -3.24
N VAL A 99 0.55 11.15 -4.43
CA VAL A 99 1.90 10.63 -4.63
C VAL A 99 2.82 11.77 -5.03
N PHE A 100 3.94 11.91 -4.31
CA PHE A 100 5.01 12.86 -4.62
C PHE A 100 6.31 12.10 -4.86
N ASP A 101 6.92 12.29 -6.03
CA ASP A 101 8.23 11.75 -6.33
C ASP A 101 9.30 12.84 -6.17
N THR A 102 10.17 12.68 -5.18
CA THR A 102 11.22 13.65 -4.84
C THR A 102 12.25 13.83 -5.95
N LYS A 103 12.56 12.78 -6.72
CA LYS A 103 13.47 12.89 -7.86
C LYS A 103 12.83 13.73 -8.96
N TRP A 104 11.55 13.49 -9.24
CA TRP A 104 10.79 14.28 -10.21
C TRP A 104 10.66 15.74 -9.77
N LEU A 105 10.30 15.98 -8.49
CA LEU A 105 10.21 17.32 -7.92
C LEU A 105 11.55 18.08 -8.04
N ALA A 106 12.66 17.44 -7.72
CA ALA A 106 13.98 18.04 -7.84
C ALA A 106 14.41 18.31 -9.29
N ALA A 107 13.95 17.51 -10.25
CA ALA A 107 14.34 17.66 -11.65
C ALA A 107 13.48 18.66 -12.43
N TYR A 108 12.17 18.73 -12.13
CA TYR A 108 11.18 19.36 -13.01
C TYR A 108 10.37 20.48 -12.36
N THR A 109 10.62 20.81 -11.09
CA THR A 109 9.92 21.91 -10.40
C THR A 109 10.89 22.92 -9.79
N ASP A 110 10.36 24.04 -9.34
CA ASP A 110 11.14 25.09 -8.65
C ASP A 110 11.77 24.61 -7.34
N VAL A 111 11.33 23.46 -6.78
CA VAL A 111 12.02 22.80 -5.66
C VAL A 111 13.49 22.54 -6.01
N GLY A 112 13.75 22.02 -7.21
CA GLY A 112 15.12 21.82 -7.69
C GLY A 112 15.90 23.13 -7.81
N ALA A 113 15.26 24.19 -8.31
CA ALA A 113 15.89 25.51 -8.41
C ALA A 113 16.27 26.08 -7.03
N ASN A 114 15.40 25.92 -6.03
CA ASN A 114 15.63 26.34 -4.66
C ASN A 114 16.75 25.54 -3.95
N LEU A 115 17.04 24.32 -4.44
CA LEU A 115 18.17 23.50 -4.01
C LEU A 115 19.48 23.80 -4.79
N GLY A 116 19.49 24.84 -5.62
CA GLY A 116 20.65 25.19 -6.45
C GLY A 116 20.80 24.36 -7.73
N ARG A 117 19.70 23.77 -8.23
CA ARG A 117 19.64 22.84 -9.38
C ARG A 117 20.72 21.76 -9.28
N PRO A 118 20.57 20.80 -8.37
CA PRO A 118 21.57 19.75 -8.22
C PRO A 118 21.74 19.01 -9.55
N GLN A 119 22.99 18.94 -10.03
CA GLN A 119 23.30 18.24 -11.30
C GLN A 119 22.95 16.74 -11.24
N ARG A 120 22.85 16.20 -10.03
CA ARG A 120 22.47 14.81 -9.74
C ARG A 120 21.22 14.81 -8.89
N THR A 121 20.23 14.01 -9.30
CA THR A 121 18.97 13.83 -8.59
C THR A 121 18.87 12.46 -7.92
N SER A 122 20.02 11.82 -7.63
CA SER A 122 20.04 10.65 -6.76
C SER A 122 19.67 11.05 -5.34
N LEU A 123 19.12 10.12 -4.57
CA LEU A 123 18.70 10.36 -3.19
C LEU A 123 19.86 10.91 -2.34
N GLU A 124 21.05 10.33 -2.46
CA GLU A 124 22.26 10.78 -1.77
C GLU A 124 22.65 12.22 -2.14
N ALA A 125 22.61 12.57 -3.43
CA ALA A 125 22.94 13.91 -3.88
C ALA A 125 21.91 14.94 -3.38
N LEU A 126 20.63 14.57 -3.33
CA LEU A 126 19.58 15.42 -2.76
C LEU A 126 19.76 15.60 -1.25
N CYS A 127 20.12 14.54 -0.51
CA CYS A 127 20.45 14.66 0.91
C CYS A 127 21.62 15.64 1.12
N GLY A 128 22.72 15.47 0.38
CA GLY A 128 23.86 16.39 0.48
C GLY A 128 23.51 17.84 0.10
N ALA A 129 22.63 18.03 -0.89
CA ALA A 129 22.14 19.37 -1.24
C ALA A 129 21.27 20.00 -0.13
N LEU A 130 20.49 19.19 0.59
CA LEU A 130 19.68 19.64 1.74
C LEU A 130 20.57 20.00 2.94
N ASP A 131 21.62 19.23 3.20
CA ASP A 131 22.58 19.49 4.29
C ASP A 131 23.38 20.79 4.06
N GLY A 132 23.58 21.17 2.80
CA GLY A 132 24.22 22.43 2.41
C GLY A 132 23.35 23.69 2.59
N LEU A 133 22.08 23.55 2.98
CA LEU A 133 21.17 24.68 3.19
C LEU A 133 21.43 25.37 4.53
N ALA A 134 21.05 26.65 4.61
CA ALA A 134 21.15 27.42 5.85
C ALA A 134 20.37 26.74 7.01
N PRO A 135 20.88 26.81 8.26
CA PRO A 135 20.22 26.27 9.43
C PRO A 135 18.76 26.75 9.54
N GLY A 136 17.82 25.84 9.78
CA GLY A 136 16.38 26.15 9.86
C GLY A 136 15.60 26.03 8.55
N ARG A 137 16.27 25.77 7.41
CA ARG A 137 15.60 25.40 6.15
C ARG A 137 15.11 23.95 6.17
N VAL A 138 15.86 23.06 6.82
CA VAL A 138 15.48 21.65 7.01
C VAL A 138 14.82 21.51 8.38
N PRO A 139 13.58 21.00 8.46
CA PRO A 139 12.90 20.80 9.74
C PRO A 139 13.63 19.73 10.56
N PRO A 140 13.73 19.91 11.89
CA PRO A 140 14.37 18.92 12.75
C PRO A 140 13.56 17.62 12.76
N VAL A 141 14.24 16.50 12.49
CA VAL A 141 13.63 15.17 12.59
C VAL A 141 13.79 14.66 14.02
N ARG A 142 12.71 14.12 14.58
CA ARG A 142 12.71 13.43 15.88
C ARG A 142 12.09 12.06 15.71
N PHE A 143 12.77 11.04 16.24
CA PHE A 143 12.18 9.72 16.35
C PHE A 143 11.19 9.68 17.52
N PRO A 144 10.05 8.99 17.38
CA PRO A 144 9.17 8.72 18.50
C PRO A 144 9.91 7.89 19.58
N GLU A 145 9.50 8.01 20.84
CA GLU A 145 10.07 7.20 21.91
C GLU A 145 9.87 5.70 21.62
N GLY A 146 10.95 4.91 21.71
CA GLY A 146 10.93 3.46 21.52
C GLY A 146 11.04 2.96 20.08
N PHE A 147 11.35 3.84 19.12
CA PHE A 147 11.77 3.48 17.76
C PHE A 147 13.29 3.41 17.60
#